data_AF-X0V7J8-F1
#
_entry.id   AF-X0V7J8-F1
#
_cell.length_a   1.000
_cell.length_b   1.000
_cell.length_c   1.000
_cell.angle_alpha   90.00
_cell.angle_beta   90.00
_cell.angle_gamma   90.00
#
_symmetry.space_group_name_H-M   'P 1'
#
loop_
_entity.id
_entity.type
_entity.pdbx_description
1 polymer ?
#
loop_
_entity_poly.entity_id
_entity_poly.type
_entity_poly.pdbx_seq_one_letter_code
_entity_poly.pdbx_strand_id
1 'polypeptide(L)' 'GENDDHKLSYSNQKWHCTCHFFSQWETCSHIMALQQILGDMLPKEALASPMDTHPPEK' A
#
# COMPACT_ATOMS: atom_id res chain seq x y z
N GLY A 1 -18.57 9.69 5.19
CA GLY A 1 -17.14 9.82 4.84
C GLY A 1 -16.83 11.28 4.86
N GLU A 2 -15.75 11.68 5.54
CA GLU A 2 -15.17 13.02 5.35
C GLU A 2 -14.86 13.15 3.84
N ASN A 3 -15.58 14.05 3.17
CA ASN A 3 -15.39 14.35 1.75
C ASN A 3 -14.37 15.50 1.64
N ASP A 4 -13.28 15.35 2.37
CA ASP A 4 -12.21 16.34 2.46
C ASP A 4 -11.03 15.87 1.62
N ASP A 5 -10.24 16.83 1.12
CA ASP A 5 -8.99 16.56 0.41
C ASP A 5 -7.94 15.95 1.35
N HIS A 6 -7.92 14.61 1.44
CA HIS A 6 -6.90 13.89 2.20
C HIS A 6 -5.65 13.66 1.33
N LYS A 7 -4.50 14.13 1.81
CA LYS A 7 -3.22 13.87 1.14
C LYS A 7 -2.77 12.46 1.47
N LEU A 8 -2.48 11.70 0.42
CA LEU A 8 -1.94 10.35 0.51
C LEU A 8 -0.55 10.34 -0.13
N SER A 9 0.43 9.74 0.55
CA SER A 9 1.82 9.69 0.11
C SER A 9 2.41 8.34 0.43
N TYR A 10 3.31 7.88 -0.44
CA TYR A 10 4.10 6.68 -0.22
C TYR A 10 5.57 7.08 -0.14
N SER A 11 6.21 6.85 1.00
CA SER A 11 7.60 7.24 1.24
C SER A 11 8.26 6.25 2.19
N ASN A 12 9.55 5.96 1.98
CA ASN A 12 10.31 5.01 2.81
C ASN A 12 9.60 3.66 3.00
N GLN A 13 8.97 3.15 1.94
CA GLN A 13 8.17 1.91 1.95
C GLN A 13 6.93 1.93 2.86
N LYS A 14 6.51 3.11 3.34
CA LYS A 14 5.33 3.29 4.19
C LYS A 14 4.29 4.16 3.51
N TRP A 15 3.03 3.77 3.68
CA TRP A 15 1.90 4.61 3.33
C TRP A 15 1.68 5.66 4.41
N HIS A 16 1.29 6.85 4.00
CA HIS A 16 0.88 7.93 4.88
C HIS A 16 -0.38 8.57 4.32
N CYS A 17 -1.38 8.77 5.19
CA CYS A 17 -2.61 9.46 4.83
C CYS A 17 -2.97 10.45 5.93
N THR A 18 -3.37 11.66 5.54
CA THR A 18 -3.77 12.71 6.49
C THR A 18 -5.19 12.55 7.03
N CYS A 19 -5.86 11.43 6.75
CA CYS A 19 -7.21 11.16 7.27
C CYS A 19 -7.17 10.71 8.74
N HIS A 20 -8.21 11.05 9.49
CA HIS A 20 -8.29 10.72 10.93
C HIS A 20 -8.22 9.21 11.21
N PHE A 21 -8.80 8.40 10.32
CA PHE A 21 -8.80 6.95 10.46
C PHE A 21 -7.37 6.36 10.39
N PHE A 22 -6.50 6.91 9.54
CA PHE A 22 -5.11 6.47 9.43
C PHE A 22 -4.33 6.74 10.72
N SER A 23 -4.61 7.85 11.43
CA SER A 23 -3.93 8.17 12.69
C SER A 23 -4.19 7.14 13.80
N GLN A 24 -5.27 6.36 13.69
CA GLN A 24 -5.64 5.36 14.71
C GLN A 24 -5.20 3.95 14.33
N TRP A 25 -5.25 3.62 13.03
CA TRP A 25 -5.09 2.24 12.54
C TRP A 25 -3.89 2.04 11.62
N GLU A 26 -3.13 3.12 11.31
CA GLU A 26 -2.05 3.13 10.32
C GLU A 26 -2.48 2.59 8.93
N THR A 27 -3.78 2.60 8.67
CA THR A 27 -4.41 2.19 7.42
C THR A 27 -5.73 2.94 7.26
N CYS A 28 -6.25 3.02 6.03
CA CYS A 28 -7.56 3.60 5.75
C CYS A 28 -8.14 3.08 4.44
N SER A 29 -9.45 3.28 4.24
CA SER A 29 -10.14 2.91 3.00
C SER A 29 -9.48 3.51 1.76
N HIS A 30 -8.86 4.69 1.86
CA HIS A 30 -8.12 5.30 0.75
C HIS A 30 -6.86 4.52 0.38
N ILE A 31 -6.06 4.10 1.39
CA ILE A 31 -4.88 3.26 1.15
C ILE A 31 -5.31 1.92 0.57
N MET A 32 -6.36 1.30 1.11
CA MET A 32 -6.87 0.02 0.62
C MET A 32 -7.34 0.11 -0.84
N ALA A 33 -8.11 1.15 -1.18
CA ALA A 33 -8.55 1.37 -2.55
C ALA A 33 -7.36 1.59 -3.50
N LEU A 34 -6.37 2.40 -3.08
CA LEU A 34 -5.20 2.65 -3.92
C LEU A 34 -4.31 1.41 -4.05
N GLN A 35 -4.13 0.63 -2.99
CA GLN A 35 -3.41 -0.64 -3.02
C GLN A 35 -4.07 -1.65 -3.96
N GLN A 36 -5.40 -1.72 -4.00
CA GLN A 36 -6.13 -2.56 -4.95
C GLN A 36 -5.85 -2.11 -6.39
N ILE A 37 -6.03 -0.82 -6.68
CA ILE A 37 -5.83 -0.25 -8.02
C ILE A 37 -4.38 -0.43 -8.50
N LEU A 38 -3.40 -0.13 -7.64
CA LEU A 38 -1.98 -0.30 -7.96
C LEU A 38 -1.59 -1.77 -8.05
N GLY A 39 -2.14 -2.63 -7.18
CA GLY A 39 -1.92 -4.07 -7.21
C GLY A 39 -2.37 -4.70 -8.51
N ASP A 40 -3.53 -4.28 -9.04
CA ASP A 40 -4.04 -4.72 -10.33
C ASP A 40 -3.24 -4.15 -11.52
N MET A 41 -2.61 -2.97 -11.36
CA MET A 41 -1.81 -2.33 -12.42
C MET A 41 -0.34 -2.75 -12.45
N LEU A 42 0.19 -3.33 -11.37
CA LEU A 42 1.60 -3.75 -11.33
C LEU A 42 1.77 -5.11 -12.03
N PRO A 43 2.78 -5.25 -12.91
CA PRO A 43 3.10 -6.56 -13.48
C PRO A 43 3.46 -7.53 -12.35
N LYS A 44 3.15 -8.82 -12.53
CA LYS A 44 3.38 -9.86 -11.51
C LYS A 44 4.81 -9.87 -10.94
N GLU A 45 5.77 -9.48 -11.77
CA GLU A 45 7.19 -9.36 -11.42
C GLU A 45 7.46 -8.26 -10.38
N ALA A 46 6.67 -7.18 -10.37
CA ALA A 46 6.77 -6.08 -9.40
C ALA A 46 6.01 -6.38 -8.08
N LEU A 47 5.09 -7.34 -8.10
CA LEU A 47 4.38 -7.83 -6.92
C LEU A 47 5.20 -8.87 -6.14
N ALA A 48 6.18 -9.51 -6.79
CA ALA A 48 7.14 -10.37 -6.12
C ALA A 48 8.06 -9.50 -5.25
N SER A 49 7.91 -9.61 -3.93
CA SER A 49 8.90 -9.07 -3.01
C SER A 49 10.24 -9.77 -3.28
N PRO A 50 11.39 -9.06 -3.32
CA PRO A 50 12.71 -9.65 -3.59
C PRO A 50 13.17 -10.66 -2.51
N MET A 51 12.31 -11.06 -1.57
CA MET A 51 12.55 -12.13 -0.60
C MET A 51 12.02 -13.51 -1.03
N ASP A 52 11.25 -13.63 -2.12
CA ASP A 52 10.85 -14.95 -2.66
C ASP A 52 11.87 -15.44 -3.72
N THR A 53 13.15 -15.40 -3.35
CA THR A 53 14.21 -16.03 -4.14
C THR A 53 15.11 -16.82 -3.22
N HIS A 54 14.52 -17.62 -2.31
CA HIS A 54 15.22 -18.77 -1.76
C HIS A 54 14.95 -19.97 -2.68
N PRO A 55 15.97 -20.52 -3.37
CA PRO A 55 15.83 -21.82 -3.99
C PRO A 55 15.47 -22.84 -2.90
N PRO A 56 14.60 -23.84 -3.16
CA PRO A 56 14.48 -24.98 -2.27
C PRO A 56 15.85 -25.65 -2.18
N GLU A 57 16.48 -25.58 -1.01
CA GLU A 57 17.72 -26.29 -0.70
C GLU A 57 17.43 -27.80 -0.84
N LYS A 58 18.27 -28.48 -1.63
CA LYS A 58 18.14 -29.89 -2.02
C LYS A 58 18.67 -30.82 -0.95
#